data_AF-A0A937YA32-F1
#
_entry.id   AF-A0A937YA32-F1
#
_cell.length_a   1.000
_cell.length_b   1.000
_cell.length_c   1.000
_cell.angle_alpha   90.00
_cell.angle_beta   90.00
_cell.angle_gamma   90.00
#
_symmetry.space_group_name_H-M   'P 1'
#
loop_
_entity.id
_entity.type
_entity.pdbx_description
1 polymer ?
#
loop_
_entity_poly.entity_id
_entity_poly.type
_entity_poly.pdbx_seq_one_letter_code
_entity_poly.pdbx_strand_id
1 'polypeptide(L)'
;MDTALMRQFSWLAVGAGLFTTVIVLIASILGLFRDLELSTADWRYTHVRRQPVALSSDIALVALDDSALDTYGRWPWPRERFAEVIDELRYLGAKTLALDIQFTEPEVGCHGEGGDGDRKLGEALQSPHVNSVIGLDAGQQWPERERALWLTPEGAEKQTEIIELLTNDLSAEPADVAAKVSLSESLAADLKRHYTWFKSLAIWQYIWSSYSKSQELPQAIDVRKAMNVRGAS
;
A
#
# COMPACT_ATOMS: atom_id res chain seq x y z
N MET A 1 23.37 -41.57 42.76
CA MET A 1 23.06 -41.44 41.33
C MET A 1 24.05 -40.44 40.76
N ASP A 2 24.95 -40.87 39.86
CA ASP A 2 26.12 -40.10 39.44
C ASP A 2 25.75 -38.87 38.60
N THR A 3 26.21 -37.70 39.04
CA THR A 3 26.01 -36.41 38.38
C THR A 3 26.65 -36.34 36.98
N ALA A 4 27.69 -37.14 36.74
CA ALA A 4 28.33 -37.27 35.42
C ALA A 4 27.42 -37.95 34.38
N LEU A 5 26.68 -38.99 34.77
CA LEU A 5 25.72 -39.68 33.90
C LEU A 5 24.52 -38.79 33.57
N MET A 6 24.02 -38.01 34.55
CA MET A 6 22.96 -37.02 34.32
C MET A 6 23.37 -35.91 33.36
N ARG A 7 24.62 -35.41 33.45
CA ARG A 7 25.15 -34.38 32.55
C ARG A 7 25.31 -34.90 31.12
N GLN A 8 25.80 -36.13 30.96
CA GLN A 8 25.97 -36.75 29.64
C GLN A 8 24.62 -36.99 28.94
N PHE A 9 23.60 -37.46 29.67
CA PHE A 9 22.25 -37.62 29.14
C PHE A 9 21.63 -36.27 28.71
N SER A 10 21.88 -35.21 29.48
CA SER A 10 21.39 -33.86 29.17
C SER A 10 21.98 -33.31 27.86
N TRP A 11 23.28 -33.48 27.63
CA TRP A 11 23.92 -33.04 26.38
C TRP A 11 23.48 -33.83 25.16
N LEU A 12 23.21 -35.12 25.31
CA LEU A 12 22.66 -35.95 24.23
C LEU A 12 21.25 -35.51 23.85
N ALA A 13 20.39 -35.20 24.82
CA ALA A 13 19.05 -34.69 24.56
C ALA A 13 19.08 -33.33 23.84
N VAL A 14 19.95 -32.41 24.28
CA VAL A 14 20.16 -31.11 23.62
C VAL A 14 20.67 -31.30 22.19
N GLY A 15 21.65 -32.19 21.99
CA GLY A 15 22.20 -32.49 20.67
C GLY A 15 21.16 -33.08 19.71
N ALA A 16 20.34 -34.02 20.17
CA ALA A 16 19.24 -34.60 19.39
C ALA A 16 18.17 -33.56 19.02
N GLY A 17 17.83 -32.67 19.95
CA GLY A 17 16.91 -31.56 19.70
C GLY A 17 17.45 -30.59 18.64
N LEU A 18 18.73 -30.22 18.74
CA LEU A 18 19.37 -29.33 17.76
C LEU A 18 19.44 -29.99 16.38
N PHE A 19 19.82 -31.27 16.32
CA PHE A 19 19.88 -32.02 15.07
C PHE A 19 18.51 -32.10 14.38
N THR A 20 17.46 -32.42 15.14
CA THR A 20 16.08 -32.45 14.63
C THR A 20 15.65 -31.09 14.12
N THR A 21 15.97 -30.02 14.85
CA THR A 21 15.68 -28.64 14.45
C THR A 21 16.37 -28.28 13.13
N VAL A 22 17.66 -28.63 12.99
CA VAL A 22 18.42 -28.38 11.75
C VAL A 22 17.83 -29.13 10.57
N ILE A 23 17.42 -30.39 10.75
CA ILE A 23 16.76 -31.17 9.69
C ILE A 23 15.44 -30.52 9.27
N VAL A 24 14.58 -30.15 10.23
CA VAL A 24 13.31 -29.48 9.93
C VAL A 24 13.55 -28.15 9.22
N LEU A 25 14.58 -27.39 9.62
CA LEU A 25 14.96 -26.14 8.97
C LEU A 25 15.38 -26.38 7.52
N ILE A 26 16.25 -27.37 7.27
CA ILE A 26 16.70 -27.72 5.91
C ILE A 26 15.50 -28.16 5.06
N ALA A 27 14.64 -29.03 5.59
CA ALA A 27 13.43 -29.47 4.89
C ALA A 27 12.48 -28.30 4.57
N SER A 28 12.39 -27.32 5.47
CA SER A 28 11.59 -26.10 5.27
C SER A 28 12.20 -25.19 4.20
N ILE A 29 13.53 -24.99 4.20
CA ILE A 29 14.25 -24.21 3.18
C ILE A 29 14.10 -24.85 1.80
N LEU A 30 14.11 -26.19 1.73
CA LEU A 30 13.87 -26.95 0.51
C LEU A 30 12.39 -27.00 0.09
N GLY A 31 11.48 -26.45 0.91
CA GLY A 31 10.06 -26.36 0.60
C GLY A 31 9.27 -27.67 0.77
N LEU A 32 9.82 -28.68 1.46
CA LEU A 32 9.17 -30.00 1.62
C LEU A 32 7.82 -29.94 2.37
N PHE A 33 7.59 -28.89 3.17
CA PHE A 33 6.34 -28.69 3.90
C PHE A 33 5.33 -27.77 3.20
N ARG A 34 5.67 -27.21 2.02
CA ARG A 34 4.85 -26.17 1.37
C ARG A 34 3.44 -26.64 1.05
N ASP A 35 3.30 -27.85 0.50
CA ASP A 35 1.98 -28.38 0.14
C ASP A 35 1.12 -28.70 1.37
N LEU A 36 1.76 -29.17 2.45
CA LEU A 36 1.08 -29.38 3.75
C LEU A 36 0.66 -28.05 4.37
N GLU A 37 1.50 -27.02 4.29
CA GLU A 37 1.16 -25.68 4.75
C GLU A 37 -0.02 -25.11 3.96
N LEU A 38 0.00 -25.18 2.62
CA LEU A 38 -1.07 -24.69 1.76
C LEU A 38 -2.39 -25.45 2.01
N SER A 39 -2.33 -26.78 2.10
CA SER A 39 -3.49 -27.61 2.39
C SER A 39 -4.09 -27.31 3.77
N THR A 40 -3.25 -27.22 4.80
CA THR A 40 -3.72 -26.87 6.14
C THR A 40 -4.21 -25.42 6.23
N ALA A 41 -3.67 -24.51 5.42
CA ALA A 41 -4.18 -23.15 5.29
C ALA A 41 -5.57 -23.13 4.68
N ASP A 42 -5.78 -23.81 3.54
CA ASP A 42 -7.07 -23.90 2.88
C ASP A 42 -8.13 -24.56 3.78
N TRP A 43 -7.76 -25.63 4.49
CA TRP A 43 -8.62 -26.25 5.49
C TRP A 43 -9.00 -25.28 6.62
N ARG A 44 -8.06 -24.48 7.12
CA ARG A 44 -8.33 -23.46 8.15
C ARG A 44 -9.22 -22.33 7.64
N TYR A 45 -9.04 -21.89 6.41
CA TYR A 45 -9.91 -20.88 5.79
C TYR A 45 -11.34 -21.38 5.65
N THR A 46 -11.51 -22.64 5.26
CA THR A 46 -12.83 -23.24 5.05
C THR A 46 -13.52 -23.64 6.36
N HIS A 47 -12.78 -24.11 7.38
CA HIS A 47 -13.35 -24.72 8.58
C HIS A 47 -13.17 -23.94 9.88
N VAL A 48 -12.14 -23.09 10.01
CA VAL A 48 -11.82 -22.42 11.29
C VAL A 48 -12.26 -20.96 11.30
N ARG A 49 -12.27 -20.27 10.16
CA ARG A 49 -12.78 -18.89 10.05
C ARG A 49 -14.25 -18.83 9.65
N ARG A 50 -15.16 -19.16 10.58
CA ARG A 50 -16.58 -18.76 10.49
C ARG A 50 -17.17 -18.53 11.88
N GLN A 51 -16.85 -17.41 12.49
CA GLN A 51 -17.95 -16.64 13.06
C GLN A 51 -18.38 -15.70 11.94
N PRO A 52 -19.49 -15.95 11.23
CA PRO A 52 -20.07 -14.94 10.37
C PRO A 52 -20.48 -13.80 11.31
N VAL A 53 -19.56 -12.88 11.55
CA VAL A 53 -19.94 -11.55 12.01
C VAL A 53 -20.82 -11.05 10.89
N ALA A 54 -22.11 -10.93 11.15
CA ALA A 54 -23.03 -10.35 10.19
C ALA A 54 -22.43 -8.99 9.81
N LEU A 55 -22.14 -8.81 8.52
CA LEU A 55 -21.75 -7.51 8.00
C LEU A 55 -22.85 -6.53 8.44
N SER A 56 -22.44 -5.41 9.05
CA SER A 56 -23.40 -4.39 9.43
C SER A 56 -24.24 -4.02 8.20
N SER A 57 -25.54 -3.83 8.40
CA SER A 57 -26.42 -3.29 7.35
C SER A 57 -26.01 -1.90 6.88
N ASP A 58 -25.11 -1.25 7.62
CA ASP A 58 -24.55 0.06 7.29
C ASP A 58 -23.36 -0.01 6.32
N ILE A 59 -22.89 -1.21 5.98
CA ILE A 59 -21.73 -1.43 5.10
C ILE A 59 -22.20 -2.12 3.82
N ALA A 60 -21.96 -1.47 2.68
CA ALA A 60 -22.18 -2.05 1.37
C ALA A 60 -20.83 -2.30 0.68
N LEU A 61 -20.67 -3.48 0.08
CA LEU A 61 -19.55 -3.78 -0.80
C LEU A 61 -19.99 -3.55 -2.25
N VAL A 62 -19.32 -2.62 -2.93
CA VAL A 62 -19.50 -2.39 -4.37
C VAL A 62 -18.38 -3.12 -5.09
N ALA A 63 -18.68 -4.30 -5.62
CA ALA A 63 -17.70 -5.14 -6.29
C ALA A 63 -17.54 -4.72 -7.76
N LEU A 64 -16.30 -4.69 -8.22
CA LEU A 64 -15.94 -4.66 -9.63
C LEU A 64 -15.70 -6.09 -10.08
N ASP A 65 -16.74 -6.73 -10.62
CA ASP A 65 -16.70 -8.10 -11.09
C ASP A 65 -16.93 -8.19 -12.61
N ASP A 66 -16.95 -9.41 -13.14
CA ASP A 66 -17.18 -9.64 -14.57
C ASP A 66 -18.52 -9.05 -15.05
N SER A 67 -19.56 -9.06 -14.21
CA SER A 67 -20.86 -8.46 -14.55
C SER A 67 -20.75 -6.94 -14.70
N ALA A 68 -19.95 -6.29 -13.86
CA ALA A 68 -19.66 -4.87 -13.97
C ALA A 68 -18.87 -4.57 -15.27
N LEU A 69 -17.90 -5.42 -15.63
CA LEU A 69 -17.13 -5.27 -16.87
C LEU A 69 -17.99 -5.50 -18.12
N ASP A 70 -18.91 -6.46 -18.08
CA ASP A 70 -19.86 -6.70 -19.18
C ASP A 70 -20.80 -5.51 -19.39
N THR A 71 -21.21 -4.85 -18.29
CA THR A 71 -22.16 -3.73 -18.33
C THR A 71 -21.50 -2.42 -18.72
N TYR A 72 -20.35 -2.11 -18.12
CA TYR A 72 -19.70 -0.80 -18.25
C TYR A 72 -18.51 -0.82 -19.22
N GLY A 73 -18.05 -1.99 -19.62
CA GLY A 73 -16.97 -2.17 -20.57
C GLY A 73 -15.64 -2.53 -19.92
N ARG A 74 -14.62 -2.67 -20.77
CA ARG A 74 -13.33 -3.24 -20.39
C ARG A 74 -12.53 -2.34 -19.45
N TRP A 75 -11.88 -2.97 -18.48
CA TRP A 75 -10.85 -2.35 -17.63
C TRP A 75 -9.56 -2.01 -18.41
N PRO A 76 -8.82 -0.94 -18.07
CA PRO A 76 -9.11 0.07 -17.04
C PRO A 76 -10.18 1.07 -17.49
N TRP A 77 -11.04 1.46 -16.54
CA TRP A 77 -12.04 2.49 -16.77
C TRP A 77 -11.42 3.90 -16.69
N PRO A 78 -11.98 4.89 -17.41
CA PRO A 78 -11.56 6.27 -17.29
C PRO A 78 -11.87 6.81 -15.89
N ARG A 79 -11.05 7.75 -15.38
CA ARG A 79 -11.21 8.28 -14.01
C ARG A 79 -12.51 9.03 -13.79
N GLU A 80 -13.05 9.61 -14.85
CA GLU A 80 -14.39 10.20 -14.87
C GLU A 80 -15.47 9.22 -14.42
N ARG A 81 -15.38 7.94 -14.79
CA ARG A 81 -16.37 6.94 -14.37
C ARG A 81 -16.34 6.68 -12.87
N PHE A 82 -15.16 6.71 -12.25
CA PHE A 82 -15.09 6.60 -10.80
C PHE A 82 -15.71 7.81 -10.11
N ALA A 83 -15.55 9.02 -10.69
CA ALA A 83 -16.22 10.21 -10.18
C ALA A 83 -17.74 10.05 -10.19
N GLU A 84 -18.32 9.57 -11.31
CA GLU A 84 -19.75 9.28 -11.43
C GLU A 84 -20.23 8.26 -10.38
N VAL A 85 -19.51 7.15 -10.21
CA VAL A 85 -19.85 6.12 -9.20
C VAL A 85 -19.84 6.70 -7.79
N ILE A 86 -18.84 7.53 -7.46
CA ILE A 86 -18.74 8.17 -6.14
C ILE A 86 -19.91 9.13 -5.91
N ASP A 87 -20.27 9.93 -6.92
CA ASP A 87 -21.38 10.87 -6.84
C ASP A 87 -22.72 10.15 -6.65
N GLU A 88 -22.94 9.02 -7.34
CA GLU A 88 -24.13 8.17 -7.16
C GLU A 88 -24.18 7.54 -5.76
N LEU A 89 -23.08 6.95 -5.28
CA LEU A 89 -23.02 6.38 -3.93
C LEU A 89 -23.27 7.45 -2.85
N ARG A 90 -22.79 8.67 -3.09
CA ARG A 90 -23.09 9.81 -2.23
C ARG A 90 -24.56 10.19 -2.27
N TYR A 91 -25.17 10.25 -3.47
CA TYR A 91 -26.60 10.51 -3.62
C TYR A 91 -27.46 9.48 -2.86
N LEU A 92 -27.02 8.23 -2.85
CA LEU A 92 -27.64 7.13 -2.10
C LEU A 92 -27.41 7.19 -0.57
N GLY A 93 -26.66 8.19 -0.08
CA GLY A 93 -26.48 8.46 1.34
C GLY A 93 -25.22 7.87 1.98
N ALA A 94 -24.23 7.44 1.18
CA ALA A 94 -22.94 7.01 1.71
C ALA A 94 -22.27 8.13 2.51
N LYS A 95 -21.89 7.85 3.76
CA LYS A 95 -21.15 8.79 4.65
C LYS A 95 -19.64 8.63 4.55
N THR A 96 -19.20 7.42 4.22
CA THR A 96 -17.78 7.07 4.07
C THR A 96 -17.65 6.15 2.86
N LEU A 97 -16.66 6.42 2.03
CA LEU A 97 -16.36 5.66 0.83
C LEU A 97 -14.90 5.21 0.88
N ALA A 98 -14.67 3.89 0.84
CA ALA A 98 -13.33 3.32 0.81
C ALA A 98 -13.06 2.73 -0.58
N LEU A 99 -12.02 3.22 -1.25
CA LEU A 99 -11.60 2.73 -2.55
C LEU A 99 -10.42 1.78 -2.41
N ASP A 100 -10.63 0.54 -2.85
CA ASP A 100 -9.57 -0.47 -3.00
C ASP A 100 -8.98 -0.43 -4.43
N ILE A 101 -8.62 0.77 -4.88
CA ILE A 101 -8.03 1.03 -6.19
C ILE A 101 -6.96 2.10 -6.00
N GLN A 102 -5.77 1.84 -6.52
CA GLN A 102 -4.66 2.77 -6.44
C GLN A 102 -4.48 3.53 -7.75
N PHE A 103 -4.42 4.86 -7.64
CA PHE A 103 -4.26 5.79 -8.76
C PHE A 103 -2.83 6.33 -8.79
N THR A 104 -1.89 5.44 -9.14
CA THR A 104 -0.43 5.68 -9.02
C THR A 104 0.15 6.58 -10.10
N GLU A 105 -0.47 6.62 -11.27
CA GLU A 105 -0.04 7.39 -12.45
C GLU A 105 -1.18 8.24 -12.98
N PRO A 106 -0.95 9.49 -13.43
CA PRO A 106 -2.00 10.33 -13.98
C PRO A 106 -2.72 9.69 -15.16
N GLU A 107 -4.02 9.97 -15.34
CA GLU A 107 -4.77 9.44 -16.48
C GLU A 107 -4.16 9.92 -17.81
N VAL A 108 -3.91 8.96 -18.72
CA VAL A 108 -3.46 9.24 -20.08
C VAL A 108 -4.65 9.05 -21.00
N GLY A 109 -5.15 10.14 -21.61
CA GLY A 109 -6.23 10.06 -22.59
C GLY A 109 -5.79 9.38 -23.88
N CYS A 110 -6.76 9.05 -24.74
CA CYS A 110 -6.56 8.29 -25.99
C CYS A 110 -5.59 8.96 -27.00
N HIS A 111 -5.22 10.22 -26.78
CA HIS A 111 -4.30 11.01 -27.60
C HIS A 111 -3.07 11.53 -26.84
N GLY A 112 -2.78 11.04 -25.63
CA GLY A 112 -1.68 11.53 -24.80
C GLY A 112 -1.95 12.90 -24.14
N GLU A 113 -2.99 13.60 -24.57
CA GLU A 113 -3.61 14.69 -23.82
C GLU A 113 -4.38 14.09 -22.64
N GLY A 114 -4.07 14.53 -21.43
CA GLY A 114 -4.73 14.04 -20.22
C GLY A 114 -6.20 14.46 -20.27
N GLY A 115 -7.10 13.50 -20.11
CA GLY A 115 -8.51 13.80 -19.94
C GLY A 115 -8.77 14.56 -18.64
N ASP A 116 -9.98 15.06 -18.51
CA ASP A 116 -10.45 15.77 -17.32
C ASP A 116 -10.81 14.85 -16.14
N GLY A 117 -10.64 13.53 -16.33
CA GLY A 117 -11.05 12.51 -15.36
C GLY A 117 -10.27 12.57 -14.05
N ASP A 118 -8.97 12.90 -14.08
CA ASP A 118 -8.16 13.17 -12.88
C ASP A 118 -8.80 14.25 -12.00
N ARG A 119 -9.20 15.37 -12.61
CA ARG A 119 -9.80 16.51 -11.92
C ARG A 119 -11.18 16.14 -11.38
N LYS A 120 -12.03 15.52 -12.20
CA LYS A 120 -13.39 15.08 -11.82
C LYS A 120 -13.35 14.10 -10.64
N LEU A 121 -12.46 13.11 -10.68
CA LEU A 121 -12.28 12.16 -9.59
C LEU A 121 -11.81 12.86 -8.31
N GLY A 122 -10.85 13.77 -8.42
CA GLY A 122 -10.38 14.56 -7.29
C GLY A 122 -11.49 15.38 -6.64
N GLU A 123 -12.33 16.04 -7.43
CA GLU A 123 -13.49 16.81 -6.95
C GLU A 123 -14.53 15.93 -6.26
N ALA A 124 -14.85 14.77 -6.84
CA ALA A 124 -15.77 13.81 -6.24
C ALA A 124 -15.26 13.29 -4.89
N LEU A 125 -13.95 13.05 -4.75
CA LEU A 125 -13.37 12.56 -3.49
C LEU A 125 -13.34 13.62 -2.38
N GLN A 126 -13.35 14.91 -2.71
CA GLN A 126 -13.32 16.00 -1.74
C GLN A 126 -14.68 16.53 -1.30
N SER A 127 -15.76 16.01 -1.88
CA SER A 127 -17.09 16.53 -1.58
C SER A 127 -17.36 16.52 -0.07
N PRO A 128 -17.83 17.63 0.52
CA PRO A 128 -17.94 17.81 1.98
C PRO A 128 -18.92 16.85 2.66
N HIS A 129 -19.67 16.06 1.88
CA HIS A 129 -20.71 15.16 2.38
C HIS A 129 -20.25 13.69 2.49
N VAL A 130 -19.06 13.33 1.99
CA VAL A 130 -18.56 11.94 2.09
C VAL A 130 -17.10 11.93 2.54
N ASN A 131 -16.79 11.09 3.53
CA ASN A 131 -15.41 10.83 3.93
C ASN A 131 -14.79 9.83 2.97
N SER A 132 -13.85 10.27 2.15
CA SER A 132 -13.14 9.40 1.22
C SER A 132 -11.91 8.77 1.88
N VAL A 133 -11.76 7.47 1.71
CA VAL A 133 -10.62 6.69 2.18
C VAL A 133 -10.01 5.99 0.97
N ILE A 134 -8.70 6.12 0.81
CA ILE A 134 -7.93 5.43 -0.24
C ILE A 134 -6.85 4.56 0.39
N GLY A 135 -6.58 3.42 -0.23
CA GLY A 135 -5.40 2.63 0.08
C GLY A 135 -4.12 3.36 -0.35
N LEU A 136 -3.12 3.37 0.52
CA LEU A 136 -1.76 3.81 0.19
C LEU A 136 -0.85 2.59 0.17
N ASP A 137 -0.10 2.39 -0.91
CA ASP A 137 0.98 1.41 -0.94
C ASP A 137 2.28 2.06 -0.50
N ALA A 138 2.88 1.48 0.54
CA ALA A 138 4.23 1.79 1.01
C ALA A 138 5.18 0.59 0.82
N GLY A 139 4.70 -0.50 0.22
CA GLY A 139 5.49 -1.67 -0.11
C GLY A 139 6.49 -1.38 -1.22
N GLN A 140 7.74 -1.77 -1.00
CA GLN A 140 8.79 -1.63 -1.99
C GLN A 140 8.75 -2.81 -2.98
N GLN A 141 7.76 -2.84 -3.86
CA GLN A 141 7.56 -3.94 -4.83
C GLN A 141 8.27 -3.73 -6.18
N TRP A 142 9.10 -2.69 -6.31
CA TRP A 142 9.74 -2.35 -7.59
C TRP A 142 11.12 -3.03 -7.80
N PRO A 143 11.59 -3.12 -9.07
CA PRO A 143 12.79 -3.87 -9.46
C PRO A 143 14.02 -3.60 -8.59
N GLU A 144 14.83 -4.65 -8.36
CA GLU A 144 16.01 -4.57 -7.48
C GLU A 144 17.04 -3.51 -7.92
N ARG A 145 17.20 -3.30 -9.24
CA ARG A 145 18.09 -2.28 -9.78
C ARG A 145 17.67 -0.86 -9.40
N GLU A 146 16.37 -0.60 -9.41
CA GLU A 146 15.79 0.69 -9.03
C GLU A 146 15.89 0.88 -7.51
N ARG A 147 15.62 -0.16 -6.72
CA ARG A 147 15.85 -0.15 -5.26
C ARG A 147 17.30 0.15 -4.90
N ALA A 148 18.26 -0.42 -5.63
CA ALA A 148 19.68 -0.23 -5.35
C ALA A 148 20.14 1.24 -5.43
N LEU A 149 19.47 2.08 -6.24
CA LEU A 149 19.78 3.52 -6.33
C LEU A 149 19.58 4.23 -4.98
N TRP A 150 18.48 3.89 -4.29
CA TRP A 150 18.07 4.50 -3.02
C TRP A 150 18.79 3.93 -1.79
N LEU A 151 19.44 2.78 -1.92
CA LEU A 151 20.22 2.15 -0.84
C LEU A 151 21.65 2.68 -0.72
N THR A 152 22.08 3.56 -1.63
CA THR A 152 23.36 4.25 -1.52
C THR A 152 23.28 5.33 -0.41
N PRO A 153 24.42 5.74 0.19
CA PRO A 153 24.42 6.83 1.17
C PRO A 153 23.80 8.12 0.65
N GLU A 154 24.11 8.47 -0.61
CA GLU A 154 23.52 9.62 -1.32
C GLU A 154 22.01 9.42 -1.51
N GLY A 155 21.58 8.27 -2.00
CA GLY A 155 20.16 7.96 -2.19
C GLY A 155 19.35 8.03 -0.90
N ALA A 156 19.90 7.56 0.22
CA ALA A 156 19.26 7.61 1.53
C ALA A 156 19.12 9.05 2.07
N GLU A 157 20.15 9.89 1.87
CA GLU A 157 20.09 11.33 2.20
C GLU A 157 19.00 12.02 1.38
N LYS A 158 19.01 11.80 0.05
CA LYS A 158 18.01 12.38 -0.86
C LYS A 158 16.60 11.90 -0.60
N GLN A 159 16.42 10.64 -0.24
CA GLN A 159 15.12 10.11 0.19
C GLN A 159 14.59 10.88 1.41
N THR A 160 15.45 11.16 2.40
CA THR A 160 15.05 11.91 3.60
C THR A 160 14.61 13.34 3.23
N GLU A 161 15.38 14.05 2.40
CA GLU A 161 15.04 15.39 1.91
C GLU A 161 13.69 15.40 1.16
N ILE A 162 13.44 14.41 0.31
CA ILE A 162 12.18 14.26 -0.43
C ILE A 162 11.01 14.07 0.52
N ILE A 163 11.13 13.17 1.49
CA ILE A 163 10.03 12.85 2.40
C ILE A 163 9.74 14.05 3.31
N GLU A 164 10.75 14.77 3.79
CA GLU A 164 10.53 16.03 4.54
C GLU A 164 9.82 17.10 3.69
N LEU A 165 10.23 17.26 2.43
CA LEU A 165 9.59 18.20 1.51
C LEU A 165 8.12 17.82 1.31
N LEU A 166 7.84 16.55 0.99
CA LEU A 166 6.47 16.07 0.76
C LEU A 166 5.61 16.08 2.02
N THR A 167 6.20 15.90 3.20
CA THR A 167 5.48 16.03 4.47
C THR A 167 4.95 17.46 4.66
N ASN A 168 5.66 18.46 4.15
CA ASN A 168 5.23 19.86 4.19
C ASN A 168 4.31 20.24 3.02
N ASP A 169 4.52 19.66 1.83
CA ASP A 169 3.75 19.93 0.62
C ASP A 169 3.52 18.66 -0.21
N LEU A 170 2.45 17.93 0.11
CA LEU A 170 2.03 16.72 -0.62
C LEU A 170 1.57 17.01 -2.06
N SER A 171 1.25 18.26 -2.38
CA SER A 171 0.82 18.69 -3.72
C SER A 171 1.98 19.01 -4.67
N ALA A 172 3.23 18.94 -4.21
CA ALA A 172 4.38 19.16 -5.06
C ALA A 172 4.38 18.19 -6.26
N GLU A 173 4.85 18.67 -7.41
CA GLU A 173 5.04 17.85 -8.60
C GLU A 173 6.41 17.16 -8.56
N PRO A 174 6.57 15.94 -9.11
CA PRO A 174 7.82 15.19 -9.02
C PRO A 174 9.01 15.93 -9.65
N ALA A 175 8.77 16.73 -10.69
CA ALA A 175 9.81 17.53 -11.33
C ALA A 175 10.32 18.65 -10.41
N ASP A 176 9.41 19.31 -9.68
CA ASP A 176 9.76 20.39 -8.74
C ASP A 176 10.48 19.83 -7.51
N VAL A 177 10.07 18.66 -7.02
CA VAL A 177 10.76 17.94 -5.95
C VAL A 177 12.19 17.58 -6.38
N ALA A 178 12.35 17.00 -7.57
CA ALA A 178 13.67 16.64 -8.09
C ALA A 178 14.60 17.84 -8.23
N ALA A 179 14.06 18.99 -8.67
CA ALA A 179 14.81 20.24 -8.79
C ALA A 179 15.21 20.80 -7.42
N LYS A 180 14.28 20.85 -6.45
CA LYS A 180 14.55 21.37 -5.10
C LYS A 180 15.59 20.55 -4.35
N VAL A 181 15.57 19.24 -4.51
CA VAL A 181 16.48 18.28 -3.85
C VAL A 181 17.79 18.09 -4.63
N SER A 182 17.91 18.69 -5.83
CA SER A 182 19.06 18.57 -6.74
C SER A 182 19.40 17.11 -7.07
N LEU A 183 18.41 16.33 -7.49
CA LEU A 183 18.60 14.91 -7.83
C LEU A 183 19.40 14.70 -9.11
N SER A 184 20.17 13.60 -9.13
CA SER A 184 20.76 13.09 -10.37
C SER A 184 19.67 12.62 -11.34
N GLU A 185 19.99 12.56 -12.64
CA GLU A 185 19.01 12.20 -13.68
C GLU A 185 18.38 10.82 -13.45
N SER A 186 19.16 9.84 -12.97
CA SER A 186 18.67 8.50 -12.65
C SER A 186 17.71 8.49 -11.47
N LEU A 187 18.03 9.21 -10.38
CA LEU A 187 17.16 9.33 -9.21
C LEU A 187 15.90 10.13 -9.51
N ALA A 188 15.99 11.19 -10.32
CA ALA A 188 14.84 11.98 -10.73
C ALA A 188 13.89 11.16 -11.61
N ALA A 189 14.42 10.37 -12.54
CA ALA A 189 13.63 9.47 -13.38
C ALA A 189 12.93 8.38 -12.55
N ASP A 190 13.62 7.82 -11.55
CA ASP A 190 13.08 6.81 -10.66
C ASP A 190 12.02 7.38 -9.71
N LEU A 191 12.29 8.53 -9.10
CA LEU A 191 11.33 9.29 -8.29
C LEU A 191 10.02 9.51 -9.04
N LYS A 192 10.09 9.92 -10.31
CA LYS A 192 8.90 10.18 -11.13
C LYS A 192 8.05 8.92 -11.33
N ARG A 193 8.66 7.76 -11.57
CA ARG A 193 7.94 6.49 -11.75
C ARG A 193 7.25 6.03 -10.48
N HIS A 194 7.90 6.30 -9.36
CA HIS A 194 7.56 5.74 -8.06
C HIS A 194 7.01 6.78 -7.09
N TYR A 195 6.52 7.91 -7.61
CA TYR A 195 6.26 9.10 -6.82
C TYR A 195 5.22 8.88 -5.72
N THR A 196 4.19 8.08 -6.00
CA THR A 196 3.14 7.73 -5.05
C THR A 196 3.69 7.03 -3.81
N TRP A 197 4.76 6.23 -3.92
CA TRP A 197 5.40 5.60 -2.77
C TRP A 197 6.09 6.62 -1.86
N PHE A 198 6.78 7.62 -2.43
CA PHE A 198 7.38 8.70 -1.64
C PHE A 198 6.30 9.53 -0.92
N LYS A 199 5.17 9.80 -1.58
CA LYS A 199 4.00 10.41 -0.93
C LYS A 199 3.45 9.55 0.20
N SER A 200 3.30 8.23 -0.02
CA SER A 200 2.86 7.30 1.02
C SER A 200 3.78 7.32 2.25
N LEU A 201 5.10 7.35 2.04
CA LEU A 201 6.07 7.46 3.13
C LEU A 201 5.96 8.80 3.87
N ALA A 202 5.79 9.91 3.15
CA ALA A 202 5.62 11.22 3.77
C ALA A 202 4.35 11.30 4.61
N ILE A 203 3.25 10.74 4.12
CA ILE A 203 1.99 10.60 4.87
C ILE A 203 2.20 9.75 6.13
N TRP A 204 2.92 8.63 6.01
CA TRP A 204 3.20 7.76 7.15
C TRP A 204 4.06 8.48 8.20
N GLN A 205 5.09 9.21 7.77
CA GLN A 205 5.93 10.03 8.65
C GLN A 205 5.11 11.13 9.34
N TYR A 206 4.21 11.80 8.62
CA TYR A 206 3.30 12.79 9.17
C TYR A 206 2.38 12.20 10.26
N ILE A 207 1.75 11.05 9.98
CA ILE A 207 0.87 10.36 10.93
C ILE A 207 1.65 9.95 12.18
N TRP A 208 2.80 9.30 12.00
CA TRP A 208 3.62 8.83 13.11
C TRP A 208 4.17 9.98 13.96
N SER A 209 4.65 11.05 13.34
CA SER A 209 5.17 12.23 14.05
C SER A 209 4.07 12.99 14.80
N SER A 210 2.85 13.04 14.26
CA SER A 210 1.68 13.63 14.93
C SER A 210 1.27 12.80 16.14
N TYR A 211 1.14 11.48 15.96
CA TYR A 211 0.76 10.55 17.01
C TYR A 211 1.80 10.47 18.13
N SER A 212 3.09 10.38 17.81
CA SER A 212 4.15 10.34 18.84
C SER A 212 4.18 11.58 19.73
N LYS A 213 3.85 12.76 19.19
CA LYS A 213 3.83 14.03 19.94
C LYS A 213 2.56 14.23 20.78
N SER A 214 1.40 13.86 20.25
CA SER A 214 0.09 14.19 20.84
C SER A 214 -0.66 12.99 21.43
N GLN A 215 -0.25 11.76 21.12
CA GLN A 215 -1.02 10.52 21.34
C GLN A 215 -2.40 10.50 20.64
N GLU A 216 -2.60 11.37 19.64
CA GLU A 216 -3.82 11.48 18.86
C GLU A 216 -3.51 11.33 17.37
N LEU A 217 -4.48 10.80 16.60
CA LEU A 217 -4.35 10.76 15.14
C LEU A 217 -4.49 12.18 14.57
N PRO A 218 -3.71 12.53 13.53
CA PRO A 218 -3.86 13.82 12.88
C PRO A 218 -5.24 13.96 12.22
N GLN A 219 -5.61 15.20 11.88
CA GLN A 219 -6.81 15.43 11.07
C GLN A 219 -6.72 14.73 9.70
N ALA A 220 -7.88 14.50 9.10
CA ALA A 220 -7.99 13.89 7.79
C ALA A 220 -7.12 14.63 6.77
N ILE A 221 -6.32 13.88 6.02
CA ILE A 221 -5.46 14.41 4.96
C ILE A 221 -6.29 14.55 3.70
N ASP A 222 -6.05 15.63 2.97
CA ASP A 222 -6.63 15.84 1.66
C ASP A 222 -6.21 14.73 0.68
N VAL A 223 -7.19 13.91 0.28
CA VAL A 223 -7.02 12.76 -0.63
C VAL A 223 -6.48 13.19 -2.01
N ARG A 224 -6.82 14.38 -2.54
CA ARG A 224 -6.28 14.84 -3.83
C ARG A 224 -4.76 14.98 -3.79
N LYS A 225 -4.22 15.43 -2.66
CA LYS A 225 -2.78 15.64 -2.49
C LYS A 225 -2.03 14.31 -2.35
N ALA A 226 -2.68 13.31 -1.77
CA ALA A 226 -2.13 11.96 -1.66
C ALA A 226 -2.10 11.21 -3.01
N MET A 227 -3.02 11.54 -3.91
CA MET A 227 -3.10 10.94 -5.25
C MET A 227 -2.12 11.55 -6.25
N ASN A 228 -1.89 10.84 -7.35
CA ASN A 228 -1.19 11.34 -8.52
C ASN A 228 -2.23 11.70 -9.60
N VAL A 229 -2.83 12.89 -9.45
CA VAL A 229 -3.87 13.47 -10.32
C VAL A 229 -3.36 14.78 -10.91
N ARG A 230 -3.54 15.00 -12.22
CA ARG A 230 -3.26 16.31 -12.86
C ARG A 230 -4.22 17.37 -12.33
N GLY A 231 -3.70 18.57 -12.06
CA GLY A 231 -4.49 19.73 -11.64
C GLY A 231 -4.88 19.74 -10.16
N ALA A 232 -4.03 19.16 -9.30
CA ALA A 232 -4.24 19.15 -7.84
C ALA A 232 -3.93 20.50 -7.14
N SER A 233 -3.64 21.56 -7.90
CA SER A 233 -3.32 22.91 -7.41
C SER A 233 -4.48 23.90 -7.50
#